data_AF-A0A7Y4X297-F1
#
_entry.id   AF-A0A7Y4X297-F1
#
_cell.length_a   1.000
_cell.length_b   1.000
_cell.length_c   1.000
_cell.angle_alpha   90.00
_cell.angle_beta   90.00
_cell.angle_gamma   90.00
#
_symmetry.space_group_name_H-M   'P 1'
#
loop_
_entity.id
_entity.type
_entity.pdbx_description
1 polymer ?
#
loop_
_entity_poly.entity_id
_entity_poly.type
_entity_poly.pdbx_seq_one_letter_code
_entity_poly.pdbx_strand_id
1 'polypeptide(L)'
;MNSDAFKDIEKLETDLWEAADNLRANSKLTSSDYFMPVLGVIFLRHAANRFDAAHRQIEADQASGKMPKRKVLPADYIARRSLFLPEQARYDSIMQQAAVSGADLPRLVTAAMTAIEAEFEPLLGVPPKDYGIFETKVLEDLMRLFNSARIKQATGDVFGRI
;
A
#
# COMPACT_ATOMS: atom_id res chain seq x y z
N MET A 1 -2.96 19.12 22.09
CA MET A 1 -2.08 18.21 21.33
C MET A 1 -2.69 18.05 19.95
N ASN A 2 -2.28 18.85 18.96
CA ASN A 2 -2.77 18.71 17.57
C ASN A 2 -2.04 19.59 16.52
N SER A 3 -0.92 20.27 16.81
CA SER A 3 -0.23 21.05 15.76
C SER A 3 0.65 20.19 14.85
N ASP A 4 1.26 19.16 15.41
CA ASP A 4 2.33 18.43 14.72
C ASP A 4 1.76 17.40 13.76
N ALA A 5 0.66 16.73 14.13
CA ALA A 5 -0.06 15.83 13.25
C ALA A 5 -0.62 16.52 11.99
N PHE A 6 -1.04 17.79 12.09
CA PHE A 6 -1.53 18.55 10.93
C PHE A 6 -0.38 18.98 10.01
N LYS A 7 0.75 19.41 10.57
CA LYS A 7 1.96 19.71 9.79
C LYS A 7 2.52 18.49 9.08
N ASP A 8 2.44 17.32 9.72
CA ASP A 8 2.87 16.06 9.12
C ASP A 8 1.97 15.61 7.96
N ILE A 9 0.67 15.96 8.00
CA ILE A 9 -0.30 15.73 6.91
C ILE A 9 -0.07 16.70 5.76
N GLU A 10 0.02 18.01 6.01
CA GLU A 10 0.26 19.02 4.96
C GLU A 10 1.57 18.76 4.19
N LYS A 11 2.61 18.36 4.93
CA LYS A 11 3.88 17.97 4.32
C LYS A 11 3.72 16.73 3.45
N LEU A 12 2.95 15.74 3.90
CA LEU A 12 2.71 14.54 3.11
C LEU A 12 1.86 14.82 1.86
N GLU A 13 0.81 15.65 1.97
CA GLU A 13 0.03 16.11 0.83
C GLU A 13 0.92 16.82 -0.19
N THR A 14 1.86 17.64 0.27
CA THR A 14 2.86 18.31 -0.57
C THR A 14 3.79 17.31 -1.24
N ASP A 15 4.39 16.38 -0.48
CA ASP A 15 5.29 15.34 -1.00
C ASP A 15 4.57 14.46 -2.07
N LEU A 16 3.28 14.20 -1.87
CA LEU A 16 2.44 13.44 -2.79
C LEU A 16 2.06 14.24 -4.04
N TRP A 17 1.74 15.52 -3.88
CA TRP A 17 1.50 16.43 -5.00
C TRP A 17 2.75 16.61 -5.85
N GLU A 18 3.92 16.81 -5.24
CA GLU A 18 5.19 16.93 -5.95
C GLU A 18 5.55 15.65 -6.69
N ALA A 19 5.32 14.49 -6.08
CA ALA A 19 5.54 13.21 -6.74
C ALA A 19 4.55 12.98 -7.90
N ALA A 20 3.28 13.31 -7.72
CA ALA A 20 2.27 13.24 -8.77
C ALA A 20 2.59 14.21 -9.91
N ASP A 21 3.10 15.41 -9.61
CA ASP A 21 3.52 16.38 -10.63
C ASP A 21 4.79 15.93 -11.35
N ASN A 22 5.75 15.30 -10.65
CA ASN A 22 6.90 14.65 -11.26
C ASN A 22 6.49 13.48 -12.17
N LEU A 23 5.52 12.67 -11.75
CA LEU A 23 4.93 11.61 -12.57
C LEU A 23 4.28 12.18 -13.83
N ARG A 24 3.53 13.27 -13.68
CA ARG A 24 2.88 13.98 -14.80
C ARG A 24 3.90 14.59 -15.75
N ALA A 25 4.96 15.21 -15.24
CA ALA A 25 5.99 15.87 -16.04
C ALA A 25 6.91 14.89 -16.78
N ASN A 26 7.13 13.69 -16.20
CA ASN A 26 8.04 12.68 -16.75
C ASN A 26 7.32 11.52 -17.46
N SER A 27 5.97 11.50 -17.51
CA SER A 27 5.23 10.49 -18.27
C SER A 27 4.66 11.08 -19.55
N LYS A 28 4.60 10.24 -20.61
CA LYS A 28 3.90 10.58 -21.86
C LYS A 28 2.38 10.38 -21.76
N LEU A 29 1.85 10.24 -20.54
CA LEU A 29 0.49 9.81 -20.25
C LEU A 29 -0.44 11.01 -20.00
N THR A 30 -1.71 10.88 -20.37
CA THR A 30 -2.71 11.90 -20.04
C THR A 30 -3.13 11.81 -18.57
N SER A 31 -3.71 12.88 -18.01
CA SER A 31 -4.15 12.90 -16.60
C SER A 31 -5.12 11.79 -16.20
N SER A 32 -5.91 11.27 -17.15
CA SER A 32 -6.78 10.12 -16.93
C SER A 32 -6.04 8.79 -16.83
N ASP A 33 -4.87 8.66 -17.45
CA ASP A 33 -4.17 7.38 -17.58
C ASP A 33 -3.37 7.03 -16.31
N TYR A 34 -2.76 8.01 -15.63
CA TYR A 34 -1.96 7.75 -14.43
C TYR A 34 -2.77 7.78 -13.12
N PHE A 35 -3.97 8.37 -13.10
CA PHE A 35 -4.76 8.51 -11.87
C PHE A 35 -5.12 7.16 -11.24
N MET A 36 -5.65 6.23 -12.04
CA MET A 36 -6.11 4.94 -11.54
C MET A 36 -4.96 4.10 -10.94
N PRO A 37 -3.81 3.92 -11.61
CA PRO A 37 -2.69 3.21 -11.00
C PRO A 37 -2.08 3.91 -9.77
N VAL A 38 -2.05 5.25 -9.73
CA VAL A 38 -1.59 5.98 -8.52
C VAL A 38 -2.51 5.69 -7.33
N LEU A 39 -3.83 5.74 -7.53
CA LEU A 39 -4.80 5.32 -6.51
C LEU A 39 -4.58 3.86 -6.07
N GLY A 40 -4.19 3.00 -7.01
CA GLY A 40 -3.77 1.63 -6.72
C GLY A 40 -2.61 1.55 -5.74
N VAL A 41 -1.54 2.31 -5.98
CA VAL A 41 -0.37 2.33 -5.07
C VAL A 41 -0.73 2.91 -3.70
N ILE A 42 -1.58 3.94 -3.66
CA ILE A 42 -2.13 4.50 -2.40
C ILE A 42 -2.90 3.42 -1.64
N PHE A 43 -3.81 2.72 -2.31
CA PHE A 43 -4.58 1.61 -1.75
C PHE A 43 -3.66 0.52 -1.19
N LEU A 44 -2.65 0.09 -1.97
CA LEU A 44 -1.68 -0.94 -1.53
C LEU A 44 -0.97 -0.52 -0.25
N ARG A 45 -0.51 0.73 -0.20
CA ARG A 45 0.20 1.25 0.97
C ARG A 45 -0.72 1.33 2.19
N HIS A 46 -1.95 1.79 2.00
CA HIS A 46 -2.95 1.85 3.06
C HIS A 46 -3.28 0.47 3.60
N ALA A 47 -3.53 -0.50 2.72
CA ALA A 47 -3.79 -1.89 3.10
C ALA A 47 -2.62 -2.48 3.89
N ALA A 48 -1.38 -2.23 3.45
CA ALA A 48 -0.18 -2.69 4.14
C ALA A 48 0.00 -2.07 5.53
N ASN A 49 -0.26 -0.77 5.70
CA ASN A 49 -0.21 -0.13 7.03
C ASN A 49 -1.24 -0.74 8.00
N ARG A 50 -2.46 -0.99 7.52
CA ARG A 50 -3.50 -1.64 8.32
C ARG A 50 -3.14 -3.08 8.67
N PHE A 51 -2.54 -3.80 7.72
CA PHE A 51 -2.06 -5.15 7.93
C PHE A 51 -0.98 -5.19 9.01
N ASP A 52 0.03 -4.33 8.93
CA ASP A 52 1.12 -4.27 9.92
C ASP A 52 0.58 -3.91 11.32
N ALA A 53 -0.36 -2.98 11.40
CA ALA A 53 -1.01 -2.62 12.67
C ALA A 53 -1.82 -3.78 13.25
N ALA A 54 -2.61 -4.47 12.43
CA ALA A 54 -3.38 -5.64 12.84
C ALA A 54 -2.47 -6.80 13.24
N HIS A 55 -1.36 -7.00 12.54
CA HIS A 55 -0.39 -8.05 12.84
C HIS A 55 0.20 -7.88 14.24
N ARG A 56 0.67 -6.66 14.57
CA ARG A 56 1.18 -6.34 15.91
C ARG A 56 0.13 -6.57 17.01
N GLN A 57 -1.13 -6.24 16.73
CA GLN A 57 -2.24 -6.51 17.66
C GLN A 57 -2.47 -8.01 17.85
N ILE A 58 -2.44 -8.80 16.77
CA ILE A 58 -2.57 -10.26 16.83
C ILE A 58 -1.44 -10.86 17.65
N GLU A 59 -0.19 -10.45 17.43
CA GLU A 59 0.97 -10.93 18.21
C GLU A 59 0.81 -10.61 19.71
N ALA A 60 0.37 -9.40 20.04
CA ALA A 60 0.12 -9.01 21.43
C ALA A 60 -1.03 -9.81 22.08
N ASP A 61 -2.10 -10.08 21.34
CA ASP A 61 -3.22 -10.88 21.84
C ASP A 61 -2.86 -12.37 21.98
N GLN A 62 -2.00 -12.90 21.12
CA GLN A 62 -1.43 -14.23 21.27
C GLN A 62 -0.52 -14.33 22.50
N ALA A 63 0.39 -13.35 22.69
CA ALA A 63 1.29 -13.30 23.83
C ALA A 63 0.56 -13.16 25.17
N SER A 64 -0.55 -12.42 25.19
CA SER A 64 -1.38 -12.22 26.39
C SER A 64 -2.43 -13.32 26.61
N GLY A 65 -2.53 -14.31 25.72
CA GLY A 65 -3.51 -15.39 25.82
C GLY A 65 -4.95 -14.99 25.54
N LYS A 66 -5.19 -13.80 24.97
CA LYS A 66 -6.50 -13.30 24.55
C LYS A 66 -7.00 -13.95 23.26
N MET A 67 -6.10 -14.60 22.51
CA MET A 67 -6.43 -15.38 21.32
C MET A 67 -6.26 -16.89 21.56
N PRO A 68 -7.10 -17.75 20.92
CA PRO A 68 -6.92 -19.19 20.99
C PRO A 68 -5.55 -19.61 20.46
N LYS A 69 -4.96 -20.66 21.04
CA LYS A 69 -3.70 -21.26 20.59
C LYS A 69 -3.89 -22.03 19.27
N ARG A 70 -4.08 -21.29 18.18
CA ARG A 70 -4.20 -21.79 16.80
C ARG A 70 -3.38 -20.92 15.86
N LYS A 71 -3.24 -21.38 14.61
CA LYS A 71 -2.69 -20.55 13.53
C LYS A 71 -3.56 -19.30 13.33
N VAL A 72 -2.91 -18.19 12.99
CA VAL A 72 -3.57 -16.95 12.59
C VAL A 72 -4.32 -17.20 11.28
N LEU A 73 -5.55 -16.72 11.20
CA LEU A 73 -6.43 -16.86 10.04
C LEU A 73 -6.74 -15.48 9.44
N PRO A 74 -7.11 -15.39 8.15
CA PRO A 74 -7.55 -14.13 7.54
C PRO A 74 -8.65 -13.41 8.33
N ALA A 75 -9.58 -14.17 8.94
CA ALA A 75 -10.64 -13.64 9.80
C ALA A 75 -10.12 -12.83 11.01
N ASP A 76 -8.92 -13.13 11.52
CA ASP A 76 -8.32 -12.37 12.62
C ASP A 76 -7.92 -10.95 12.19
N TYR A 77 -7.58 -10.77 10.91
CA TYR A 77 -7.31 -9.44 10.34
C TYR A 77 -8.61 -8.69 10.08
N ILE A 78 -9.63 -9.36 9.53
CA ILE A 78 -10.95 -8.77 9.30
C ILE A 78 -11.56 -8.25 10.61
N ALA A 79 -11.44 -9.00 11.70
CA ALA A 79 -11.90 -8.59 13.04
C ALA A 79 -11.21 -7.30 13.53
N ARG A 80 -10.01 -7.00 13.02
CA ARG A 80 -9.22 -5.79 13.31
C ARG A 80 -9.35 -4.74 12.20
N ARG A 81 -10.39 -4.86 11.37
CA ARG A 81 -10.66 -3.97 10.22
C ARG A 81 -9.46 -3.90 9.27
N SER A 82 -8.77 -5.01 9.05
CA SER A 82 -7.66 -5.11 8.11
C SER A 82 -7.91 -6.23 7.12
N LEU A 83 -7.44 -6.05 5.89
CA LEU A 83 -7.30 -7.15 4.95
C LEU A 83 -6.16 -8.07 5.42
N PHE A 84 -6.28 -9.36 5.13
CA PHE A 84 -5.12 -10.25 5.16
C PHE A 84 -4.31 -10.03 3.88
N LEU A 85 -3.00 -9.83 4.02
CA LEU A 85 -2.09 -9.69 2.88
C LEU A 85 -1.23 -10.95 2.75
N PRO A 86 -1.39 -11.72 1.65
CA PRO A 86 -0.47 -12.80 1.33
C PRO A 86 0.92 -12.21 1.07
N GLU A 87 1.96 -13.04 1.18
CA GLU A 87 3.34 -12.57 1.12
C GLU A 87 3.64 -11.76 -0.14
N GLN A 88 3.18 -12.20 -1.31
CA GLN A 88 3.38 -11.47 -2.56
C GLN A 88 2.68 -10.10 -2.63
N ALA A 89 1.71 -9.83 -1.75
CA ALA A 89 1.00 -8.56 -1.66
C ALA A 89 1.53 -7.64 -0.56
N ARG A 90 2.52 -8.10 0.23
CA ARG A 90 3.15 -7.26 1.26
C ARG A 90 4.07 -6.25 0.60
N TYR A 91 3.91 -4.99 0.98
CA TYR A 91 4.65 -3.88 0.36
C TYR A 91 6.17 -4.08 0.40
N ASP A 92 6.69 -4.50 1.55
CA ASP A 92 8.13 -4.74 1.70
C ASP A 92 8.61 -5.94 0.87
N SER A 93 7.79 -6.99 0.72
CA SER A 93 8.10 -8.13 -0.16
C SER A 93 8.17 -7.71 -1.63
N ILE A 94 7.27 -6.85 -2.09
CA ILE A 94 7.29 -6.30 -3.46
C ILE A 94 8.58 -5.49 -3.68
N MET A 95 8.91 -4.59 -2.75
CA MET A 95 10.11 -3.75 -2.85
C MET A 95 11.40 -4.56 -2.79
N GLN A 96 11.45 -5.61 -1.95
CA GLN A 96 12.59 -6.52 -1.88
C GLN A 96 12.77 -7.31 -3.18
N GLN A 97 11.69 -7.84 -3.75
CA GLN A 97 11.74 -8.56 -5.02
C GLN A 97 12.13 -7.64 -6.18
N ALA A 98 11.60 -6.41 -6.20
CA ALA A 98 11.94 -5.40 -7.21
C ALA A 98 13.42 -4.97 -7.16
N ALA A 99 14.05 -5.02 -5.98
CA ALA A 99 15.47 -4.71 -5.83
C ALA A 99 16.40 -5.81 -6.39
N VAL A 100 15.88 -7.02 -6.63
CA VAL A 100 16.63 -8.08 -7.31
C VAL A 100 16.66 -7.75 -8.82
N SER A 101 17.88 -7.57 -9.36
CA SER A 101 18.11 -7.19 -10.75
C SER A 101 17.27 -8.04 -11.73
N GLY A 102 16.47 -7.38 -12.57
CA GLY A 102 15.64 -8.02 -13.59
C GLY A 102 14.20 -8.34 -13.17
N ALA A 103 13.77 -7.95 -11.97
CA ALA A 103 12.37 -8.07 -11.56
C ALA A 103 11.47 -7.04 -12.27
N ASP A 104 10.38 -7.53 -12.85
CA ASP A 104 9.33 -6.73 -13.48
C ASP A 104 8.40 -6.14 -12.40
N LEU A 105 8.75 -4.94 -11.91
CA LEU A 105 7.98 -4.24 -10.87
C LEU A 105 6.50 -4.06 -11.24
N PRO A 106 6.12 -3.59 -12.46
CA PRO A 106 4.73 -3.59 -12.90
C PRO A 106 4.02 -4.93 -12.67
N ARG A 107 4.64 -6.04 -13.09
CA ARG A 107 4.08 -7.39 -12.90
C ARG A 107 3.94 -7.76 -11.43
N LEU A 108 4.90 -7.38 -10.57
CA LEU A 108 4.82 -7.62 -9.13
C LEU A 108 3.65 -6.87 -8.49
N VAL A 109 3.45 -5.60 -8.85
CA VAL A 109 2.33 -4.80 -8.33
C VAL A 109 0.98 -5.34 -8.85
N THR A 110 0.89 -5.72 -10.13
CA THR A 110 -0.30 -6.40 -10.67
C THR A 110 -0.60 -7.70 -9.94
N ALA A 111 0.41 -8.51 -9.66
CA ALA A 111 0.26 -9.77 -8.92
C ALA A 111 -0.20 -9.53 -7.47
N ALA A 112 0.31 -8.51 -6.82
CA ALA A 112 -0.13 -8.10 -5.49
C ALA A 112 -1.61 -7.71 -5.46
N MET A 113 -2.05 -6.87 -6.40
CA MET A 113 -3.45 -6.45 -6.52
C MET A 113 -4.39 -7.62 -6.78
N THR A 114 -3.99 -8.52 -7.67
CA THR A 114 -4.74 -9.75 -7.98
C THR A 114 -4.85 -10.66 -6.75
N ALA A 115 -3.78 -10.77 -5.96
CA ALA A 115 -3.79 -11.57 -4.75
C ALA A 115 -4.69 -10.96 -3.66
N ILE A 116 -4.68 -9.63 -3.48
CA ILE A 116 -5.58 -8.94 -2.55
C ILE A 116 -7.04 -9.15 -2.94
N GLU A 117 -7.34 -9.03 -4.22
CA GLU A 117 -8.68 -9.26 -4.75
C GLU A 117 -9.18 -10.69 -4.50
N ALA A 118 -8.32 -11.68 -4.68
CA ALA A 118 -8.67 -13.09 -4.44
C ALA A 118 -8.93 -13.40 -2.96
N GLU A 119 -8.33 -12.65 -2.03
CA GLU A 119 -8.48 -12.84 -0.58
C GLU A 119 -9.75 -12.18 -0.01
N PHE A 120 -10.38 -11.27 -0.75
CA PHE A 120 -11.56 -10.54 -0.25
C PHE A 120 -12.57 -10.26 -1.37
N GLU A 121 -13.64 -11.07 -1.41
CA GLU A 121 -14.72 -11.01 -2.41
C GLU A 121 -15.25 -9.59 -2.70
N PRO A 122 -15.43 -8.69 -1.71
CA PRO A 122 -15.87 -7.32 -1.99
C PRO A 122 -14.90 -6.48 -2.85
N LEU A 123 -13.67 -6.95 -3.10
CA LEU A 123 -12.70 -6.29 -3.98
C LEU A 123 -12.66 -6.89 -5.39
N LEU A 124 -13.51 -7.84 -5.73
CA LEU A 124 -13.56 -8.41 -7.08
C LEU A 124 -13.75 -7.32 -8.14
N GLY A 125 -12.78 -7.22 -9.06
CA GLY A 125 -12.73 -6.21 -10.12
C GLY A 125 -12.46 -4.77 -9.68
N VAL A 126 -12.17 -4.51 -8.40
CA VAL A 126 -11.99 -3.15 -7.87
C VAL A 126 -10.54 -2.64 -7.99
N PRO A 127 -9.50 -3.35 -7.53
CA PRO A 127 -8.14 -2.85 -7.60
C PRO A 127 -7.66 -2.70 -9.06
N PRO A 128 -6.99 -1.58 -9.40
CA PRO A 128 -6.39 -1.42 -10.72
C PRO A 128 -5.25 -2.42 -10.90
N LYS A 129 -5.12 -2.96 -12.12
CA LYS A 129 -4.15 -4.02 -12.46
C LYS A 129 -3.20 -3.64 -13.59
N ASP A 130 -3.43 -2.52 -14.26
CA ASP A 130 -2.65 -2.08 -15.41
C ASP A 130 -1.52 -1.13 -14.99
N TYR A 131 -0.46 -1.71 -14.41
CA TYR A 131 0.74 -0.95 -14.02
C TYR A 131 1.80 -0.93 -15.12
N GLY A 132 1.59 -1.68 -16.22
CA GLY A 132 2.51 -1.73 -17.36
C GLY A 132 2.54 -0.44 -18.17
N ILE A 133 1.59 0.48 -17.93
CA ILE A 133 1.55 1.80 -18.57
C ILE A 133 2.66 2.73 -18.07
N PHE A 134 3.24 2.47 -16.89
CA PHE A 134 4.33 3.28 -16.35
C PHE A 134 5.68 2.83 -16.89
N GLU A 135 6.57 3.81 -17.10
CA GLU A 135 7.99 3.50 -17.15
C GLU A 135 8.42 2.90 -15.80
N THR A 136 9.21 1.83 -15.82
CA THR A 136 9.61 1.08 -14.61
C THR A 136 10.18 1.99 -13.53
N LYS A 137 11.02 2.96 -13.92
CA LYS A 137 11.64 3.91 -12.99
C LYS A 137 10.62 4.81 -12.29
N VAL A 138 9.60 5.24 -13.02
CA VAL A 138 8.53 6.10 -12.52
C VAL A 138 7.68 5.34 -11.48
N LEU A 139 7.31 4.09 -11.77
CA LEU A 139 6.61 3.24 -10.81
C LEU A 139 7.47 2.92 -9.58
N GLU A 140 8.78 2.71 -9.78
CA GLU A 140 9.72 2.49 -8.68
C GLU A 140 9.80 3.69 -7.75
N ASP A 141 9.92 4.91 -8.30
CA ASP A 141 9.98 6.14 -7.50
C ASP A 141 8.67 6.38 -6.75
N LEU A 142 7.52 6.13 -7.39
CA LEU A 142 6.22 6.17 -6.74
C LEU A 142 6.14 5.19 -5.57
N MET A 143 6.53 3.94 -5.79
CA MET A 143 6.53 2.93 -4.74
C MET A 143 7.50 3.29 -3.60
N ARG A 144 8.68 3.84 -3.91
CA ARG A 144 9.65 4.29 -2.89
C ARG A 144 9.12 5.45 -2.06
N LEU A 145 8.47 6.43 -2.68
CA LEU A 145 7.82 7.53 -1.99
C LEU A 145 6.85 7.01 -0.94
N PHE A 146 5.90 6.16 -1.37
CA PHE A 146 4.91 5.54 -0.49
C PHE A 146 5.54 4.59 0.53
N ASN A 147 6.76 4.09 0.33
CA ASN A 147 7.48 3.29 1.31
C ASN A 147 8.25 4.11 2.38
N SER A 148 8.20 5.44 2.33
CA SER A 148 8.89 6.29 3.31
C SER A 148 8.41 6.04 4.75
N ALA A 149 9.29 6.21 5.73
CA ALA A 149 8.98 5.94 7.13
C ALA A 149 7.78 6.76 7.65
N ARG A 150 7.64 8.00 7.18
CA ARG A 150 6.50 8.89 7.45
C ARG A 150 5.19 8.24 7.02
N ILE A 151 5.13 7.74 5.78
CA ILE A 151 3.92 7.14 5.23
C ILE A 151 3.64 5.77 5.85
N LYS A 152 4.68 4.97 6.15
CA LYS A 152 4.51 3.69 6.88
C LYS A 152 3.86 3.87 8.25
N GLN A 153 4.08 5.00 8.90
CA GLN A 153 3.53 5.31 10.23
C GLN A 153 2.21 6.08 10.16
N ALA A 154 1.83 6.60 8.98
CA ALA A 154 0.57 7.29 8.78
C ALA A 154 -0.62 6.32 8.98
N THR A 155 -1.60 6.76 9.77
CA THR A 155 -2.82 6.02 10.06
C THR A 155 -4.06 6.77 9.58
N GLY A 156 -5.08 6.02 9.16
CA GLY A 156 -6.46 6.47 8.98
C GLY A 156 -6.64 7.75 8.16
N ASP A 157 -6.71 8.88 8.86
CA ASP A 157 -7.12 10.20 8.35
C ASP A 157 -6.24 10.74 7.24
N VAL A 158 -5.00 10.28 7.17
CA VAL A 158 -4.02 10.77 6.19
C VAL A 158 -4.44 10.42 4.76
N PHE A 159 -4.73 9.14 4.51
CA PHE A 159 -5.06 8.65 3.16
C PHE A 159 -6.46 9.03 2.67
N GLY A 160 -7.34 9.51 3.55
CA GLY A 160 -8.67 10.00 3.18
C GLY A 160 -8.71 11.50 2.90
N ARG A 161 -7.64 12.23 3.20
CA ARG A 161 -7.50 13.68 2.94
C ARG A 161 -6.77 13.99 1.64
N ILE A 162 -5.90 13.07 1.19
CA ILE A 162 -5.17 13.13 -0.09
C ILE A 162 -6.02 12.52 -1.19
#